data_AF-S7QE60-F1
#
_entry.id   AF-S7QE60-F1
#
_cell.length_a   1.000
_cell.length_b   1.000
_cell.length_c   1.000
_cell.angle_alpha   90.00
_cell.angle_beta   90.00
_cell.angle_gamma   90.00
#
_symmetry.space_group_name_H-M   'P 1'
#
loop_
_entity.id
_entity.type
_entity.pdbx_description
1 polymer ?
#
loop_
_entity_poly.entity_id
_entity_poly.type
_entity_poly.pdbx_seq_one_letter_code
_entity_poly.pdbx_strand_id
1 'polypeptide(L)'
;MTVITNYRLIPSVTFPGGSEDVLRALTWITTHLNDVGDVERIFIMGHSAGGVHVAGYLLKPSLYDVSIHVKGVILFSVPYEIPVINKTTADFRNAAEVYYAGAKKISVHQPLQPFAD
;
A
#
# COMPACT_ATOMS: atom_id res chain seq x y z
N MET A 1 -16.58 -9.62 9.93
CA MET A 1 -15.34 -10.42 9.83
C MET A 1 -14.16 -9.46 9.74
N THR A 2 -13.00 -9.83 10.29
CA THR A 2 -11.76 -9.05 10.21
C THR A 2 -10.66 -9.95 9.69
N VAL A 3 -9.88 -9.47 8.71
CA VAL A 3 -8.74 -10.19 8.14
C VAL A 3 -7.49 -9.33 8.38
N ILE A 4 -6.49 -9.91 9.04
CA ILE A 4 -5.21 -9.24 9.30
C ILE A 4 -4.19 -9.87 8.36
N THR A 5 -3.74 -9.11 7.38
CA THR A 5 -2.83 -9.58 6.34
C THR A 5 -1.38 -9.27 6.71
N ASN A 6 -0.46 -10.00 6.09
CA ASN A 6 0.96 -9.69 6.13
C ASN A 6 1.44 -9.35 4.71
N TYR A 7 2.57 -8.68 4.58
CA TYR A 7 3.17 -8.28 3.31
C TYR A 7 4.69 -8.45 3.36
N ARG A 8 5.34 -8.50 2.20
CA ARG A 8 6.79 -8.66 2.13
C ARG A 8 7.47 -7.39 2.66
N LEU A 9 8.59 -7.57 3.35
CA LEU A 9 9.36 -6.47 3.94
C LEU A 9 10.65 -6.23 3.17
N ILE A 10 11.11 -4.97 3.15
CA ILE A 10 12.45 -4.65 2.66
C ILE A 10 13.51 -5.50 3.39
N PRO A 11 14.62 -5.88 2.74
CA PRO A 11 15.01 -5.55 1.36
C PRO A 11 14.50 -6.56 0.30
N SER A 12 13.68 -7.56 0.66
CA SER A 12 13.24 -8.59 -0.28
C SER A 12 12.16 -8.12 -1.27
N VAL A 13 11.63 -6.92 -1.06
CA VAL A 13 10.66 -6.26 -1.92
C VAL A 13 11.01 -4.78 -2.08
N THR A 14 10.72 -4.24 -3.26
CA THR A 14 10.79 -2.82 -3.58
C THR A 14 9.45 -2.35 -4.13
N PHE A 15 9.22 -1.04 -4.22
CA PHE A 15 8.06 -0.46 -4.88
C PHE A 15 7.91 -1.03 -6.31
N PRO A 16 6.69 -1.41 -6.74
CA PRO A 16 5.40 -1.29 -6.05
C PRO A 16 4.98 -2.53 -5.23
N GLY A 17 5.91 -3.43 -4.88
CA GLY A 17 5.59 -4.78 -4.40
C GLY A 17 4.76 -4.88 -3.11
N GLY A 18 4.81 -3.90 -2.21
CA GLY A 18 3.89 -3.87 -1.06
C GLY A 18 2.44 -3.59 -1.47
N SER A 19 2.23 -2.75 -2.50
CA SER A 19 0.91 -2.52 -3.09
C SER A 19 0.40 -3.73 -3.86
N GLU A 20 1.30 -4.48 -4.51
CA GLU A 20 0.93 -5.76 -5.12
C GLU A 20 0.50 -6.78 -4.06
N ASP A 21 1.10 -6.76 -2.87
CA ASP A 21 0.71 -7.67 -1.78
C ASP A 21 -0.69 -7.33 -1.25
N VAL A 22 -1.11 -6.07 -1.29
CA VAL A 22 -2.51 -5.67 -1.01
C VAL A 22 -3.45 -6.29 -2.05
N LEU A 23 -3.14 -6.18 -3.34
CA LEU A 23 -3.93 -6.82 -4.40
C LEU A 23 -4.01 -8.34 -4.18
N ARG A 24 -2.87 -9.02 -3.98
CA ARG A 24 -2.84 -10.47 -3.73
C ARG A 24 -3.70 -10.88 -2.55
N ALA A 25 -3.66 -10.11 -1.46
CA ALA A 25 -4.47 -10.39 -0.28
C ALA A 25 -5.97 -10.21 -0.57
N LEU A 26 -6.36 -9.14 -1.25
CA LEU A 26 -7.76 -8.91 -1.63
C LEU A 26 -8.29 -9.98 -2.57
N THR A 27 -7.51 -10.37 -3.59
CA THR A 27 -7.83 -11.48 -4.50
C THR A 27 -8.02 -12.78 -3.73
N TRP A 28 -7.16 -13.06 -2.76
CA TRP A 28 -7.31 -14.25 -1.92
C TRP A 28 -8.60 -14.18 -1.09
N ILE A 29 -8.90 -13.04 -0.47
CA ILE A 29 -10.11 -12.82 0.33
C ILE A 29 -11.38 -13.02 -0.49
N THR A 30 -11.49 -12.37 -1.66
CA THR A 30 -12.68 -12.46 -2.52
C THR A 30 -12.87 -13.85 -3.12
N THR A 31 -11.78 -14.62 -3.26
CA THR A 31 -11.85 -15.99 -3.77
C THR A 31 -12.28 -17.00 -2.68
N HIS A 32 -11.85 -16.81 -1.43
CA HIS A 32 -11.94 -17.87 -0.42
C HIS A 32 -12.90 -17.61 0.73
N LEU A 33 -13.32 -16.36 0.98
CA LEU A 33 -14.08 -16.03 2.19
C LEU A 33 -15.59 -15.78 1.98
N ASN A 34 -16.12 -16.08 0.79
CA ASN A 34 -17.54 -15.91 0.46
C ASN A 34 -18.50 -16.62 1.41
N ASP A 35 -18.10 -17.77 1.95
CA ASP A 35 -18.95 -18.58 2.84
C ASP A 35 -18.98 -18.07 4.29
N VAL A 36 -18.04 -17.19 4.67
CA VAL A 36 -17.83 -16.74 6.05
C VAL A 36 -17.88 -15.22 6.20
N GLY A 37 -18.03 -14.48 5.10
CA GLY A 37 -18.15 -13.03 5.10
C GLY A 37 -18.63 -12.49 3.77
N ASP A 38 -19.16 -11.27 3.81
CA ASP A 38 -19.61 -10.55 2.63
C ASP A 38 -18.42 -9.86 1.94
N VAL A 39 -17.89 -10.48 0.88
CA VAL A 39 -16.76 -9.95 0.12
C VAL A 39 -17.16 -8.80 -0.82
N GLU A 40 -18.45 -8.51 -0.97
CA GLU A 40 -18.95 -7.38 -1.75
C GLU A 40 -18.97 -6.08 -0.93
N ARG A 41 -18.69 -6.16 0.38
CA ARG A 41 -18.65 -5.03 1.32
C ARG A 41 -17.30 -4.94 2.03
N ILE A 42 -16.22 -4.83 1.24
CA ILE A 42 -14.86 -4.72 1.77
C ILE A 42 -14.56 -3.29 2.24
N PHE A 43 -14.04 -3.17 3.47
CA PHE A 43 -13.44 -1.95 4.00
C PHE A 43 -11.96 -2.22 4.27
N ILE A 44 -11.08 -1.35 3.79
CA ILE A 44 -9.62 -1.52 3.95
C ILE A 44 -9.10 -0.48 4.93
N MET A 45 -8.28 -0.90 5.89
CA MET A 45 -7.53 0.01 6.75
C MET A 45 -6.04 -0.20 6.54
N GLY A 46 -5.31 0.89 6.28
CA GLY A 46 -3.85 0.90 6.26
C GLY A 46 -3.30 1.88 7.31
N HIS A 47 -2.36 1.41 8.13
CA HIS A 47 -1.65 2.24 9.11
C HIS A 47 -0.20 2.46 8.66
N SER A 48 0.29 3.70 8.73
CA SER A 48 1.68 4.04 8.40
C SER A 48 2.10 3.50 7.02
N ALA A 49 3.15 2.67 6.94
CA ALA A 49 3.58 2.01 5.71
C ALA A 49 2.48 1.15 5.04
N GLY A 50 1.59 0.53 5.82
CA GLY A 50 0.44 -0.19 5.27
C GLY A 50 -0.52 0.72 4.49
N GLY A 51 -0.67 1.97 4.92
CA GLY A 51 -1.45 2.96 4.19
C GLY A 51 -0.79 3.40 2.88
N VAL A 52 0.55 3.41 2.80
CA VAL A 52 1.29 3.63 1.55
C VAL A 52 0.98 2.52 0.54
N HIS A 53 0.95 1.27 0.99
CA HIS A 53 0.62 0.12 0.13
C HIS A 53 -0.84 0.14 -0.34
N VAL A 54 -1.78 0.46 0.57
CA VAL A 54 -3.20 0.60 0.22
C VAL A 54 -3.41 1.74 -0.78
N ALA A 55 -2.81 2.91 -0.55
CA ALA A 55 -2.88 4.03 -1.49
C ALA A 55 -2.28 3.66 -2.86
N GLY A 56 -1.13 2.99 -2.87
CA GLY A 56 -0.49 2.54 -4.11
C GLY A 56 -1.33 1.52 -4.89
N TYR A 57 -2.07 0.64 -4.22
CA TYR A 57 -3.04 -0.25 -4.85
C TYR A 57 -4.22 0.53 -5.48
N LEU A 58 -4.82 1.44 -4.70
CA LEU A 58 -6.03 2.16 -5.10
C LEU A 58 -5.79 3.15 -6.24
N LEU A 59 -4.64 3.82 -6.21
CA LEU A 59 -4.40 4.96 -7.08
C LEU A 59 -3.67 4.56 -8.36
N LYS A 60 -2.90 3.46 -8.37
CA LYS A 60 -2.13 3.06 -9.56
C LYS A 60 -3.01 2.26 -10.53
N PRO A 61 -3.24 2.73 -11.78
CA PRO A 61 -4.14 2.07 -12.72
C PRO A 61 -3.77 0.63 -13.05
N SER A 62 -2.47 0.30 -13.03
CA SER A 62 -1.98 -1.06 -13.32
C SER A 62 -2.20 -2.06 -12.18
N LEU A 63 -2.62 -1.62 -10.99
CA LEU A 63 -2.84 -2.48 -9.82
C LEU A 63 -4.30 -2.49 -9.37
N TYR A 64 -5.05 -1.42 -9.65
CA TYR A 64 -6.44 -1.33 -9.21
C TYR A 64 -7.31 -2.34 -9.96
N ASP A 65 -7.94 -3.25 -9.22
CA ASP A 65 -8.85 -4.26 -9.75
C ASP A 65 -10.30 -3.84 -9.52
N VAL A 66 -10.99 -3.46 -10.61
CA VAL A 66 -12.39 -3.01 -10.58
C VAL A 66 -13.37 -4.09 -10.15
N SER A 67 -12.99 -5.37 -10.19
CA SER A 67 -13.84 -6.48 -9.74
C SER A 67 -13.90 -6.59 -8.21
N ILE A 68 -12.97 -5.95 -7.49
CA ILE A 68 -12.91 -5.97 -6.03
C ILE A 68 -13.65 -4.76 -5.48
N HIS A 69 -14.85 -4.98 -4.93
CA HIS A 69 -15.72 -3.91 -4.46
C HIS A 69 -15.33 -3.36 -3.09
N VAL A 70 -14.33 -2.47 -3.07
CA VAL A 70 -13.95 -1.69 -1.89
C VAL A 70 -14.98 -0.58 -1.63
N LYS A 71 -15.66 -0.63 -0.48
CA LYS A 71 -16.71 0.33 -0.07
C LYS A 71 -16.18 1.48 0.79
N GLY A 72 -15.01 1.32 1.38
CA GLY A 72 -14.39 2.38 2.17
C GLY A 72 -12.95 2.08 2.50
N VAL A 73 -12.18 3.15 2.71
CA VAL A 73 -10.75 3.09 2.98
C VAL A 73 -10.44 4.00 4.16
N ILE A 74 -9.69 3.48 5.12
CA ILE A 74 -9.19 4.21 6.28
C ILE A 74 -7.67 4.26 6.17
N LEU A 75 -7.14 5.46 5.98
CA LEU A 75 -5.71 5.70 5.91
C LEU A 75 -5.27 6.41 7.19
N PHE A 76 -4.64 5.64 8.10
CA PHE A 76 -4.32 6.11 9.44
C PHE A 76 -2.83 6.40 9.58
N SER A 77 -2.48 7.65 9.89
CA SER A 77 -1.10 8.09 10.13
C SER A 77 -0.13 7.72 9.00
N VAL A 78 -0.57 7.88 7.75
CA VAL A 78 0.20 7.49 6.56
C VAL A 78 1.21 8.58 6.21
N PRO A 79 2.47 8.22 5.94
CA PRO A 79 3.44 9.17 5.42
C PRO A 79 3.21 9.39 3.91
N TYR A 80 2.36 10.36 3.58
CA TYR A 80 2.06 10.73 2.19
C TYR A 80 3.21 11.47 1.49
N GLU A 81 4.04 12.15 2.29
CA GLU A 81 5.24 12.83 1.85
C GLU A 81 6.43 12.35 2.66
N ILE A 82 7.54 12.07 1.98
CA ILE A 82 8.78 11.60 2.60
C ILE A 82 9.85 12.69 2.43
N PRO A 83 10.04 13.56 3.44
CA PRO A 83 10.92 14.71 3.33
C PRO A 83 12.38 14.28 3.14
N VAL A 84 13.15 15.12 2.45
CA VAL A 84 14.54 14.82 2.09
C VAL A 84 15.43 14.75 3.33
N ILE A 85 15.20 15.57 4.38
CA ILE A 85 16.01 15.54 5.61
C ILE A 85 15.22 16.04 6.83
N ASN A 86 15.13 15.24 7.89
CA ASN A 86 15.02 15.70 9.28
C ASN A 86 15.61 14.63 10.22
N LYS A 87 16.40 15.01 11.24
CA LYS A 87 17.09 14.05 12.14
C LYS A 87 16.13 13.08 12.84
N THR A 88 14.88 13.51 13.07
CA THR A 88 13.82 12.73 13.70
C THR A 88 13.18 11.67 12.79
N THR A 89 13.46 11.69 11.48
CA THR A 89 12.86 10.79 10.47
C THR A 89 13.90 10.00 9.68
N ALA A 90 15.15 9.94 10.13
CA ALA A 90 16.25 9.31 9.39
C ALA A 90 15.98 7.83 9.11
N ASP A 91 15.51 7.07 10.10
CA ASP A 91 15.20 5.64 9.92
C ASP A 91 14.06 5.41 8.94
N PHE A 92 13.01 6.24 9.01
CA PHE A 92 11.91 6.23 8.07
C PHE A 92 12.39 6.52 6.64
N ARG A 93 13.27 7.51 6.48
CA ARG A 93 13.84 7.88 5.18
C ARG A 93 14.72 6.75 4.63
N ASN A 94 15.55 6.13 5.45
CA ASN A 94 16.39 5.01 5.04
C ASN A 94 15.52 3.82 4.57
N ALA A 95 14.47 3.48 5.31
CA ALA A 95 13.53 2.43 4.91
C ALA A 95 12.84 2.77 3.57
N ALA A 96 12.44 4.03 3.38
CA ALA A 96 11.89 4.49 2.11
C ALA A 96 12.91 4.38 0.96
N GLU A 97 14.18 4.70 1.19
CA GLU A 97 15.20 4.61 0.13
C GLU A 97 15.47 3.18 -0.31
N VAL A 98 15.43 2.22 0.63
CA VAL A 98 15.47 0.80 0.30
C VAL A 98 14.22 0.40 -0.47
N TYR A 99 13.03 0.76 0.02
CA TYR A 99 11.77 0.38 -0.62
C TYR A 99 11.63 0.95 -2.03
N TYR A 100 11.91 2.23 -2.25
CA TYR A 100 11.79 2.87 -3.54
C TYR A 100 13.02 2.67 -4.44
N ALA A 101 14.03 1.93 -3.99
CA ALA A 101 15.29 1.72 -4.70
C ALA A 101 15.99 3.02 -5.11
N GLY A 102 16.03 3.99 -4.18
CA GLY A 102 16.79 5.23 -4.29
C GLY A 102 16.02 6.52 -4.01
N ALA A 103 16.74 7.53 -3.49
CA ALA A 103 16.19 8.81 -3.06
C ALA A 103 15.36 9.56 -4.13
N LYS A 104 15.77 9.51 -5.40
CA LYS A 104 15.09 10.16 -6.52
C LYS A 104 13.74 9.52 -6.86
N LYS A 105 13.60 8.21 -6.61
CA LYS A 105 12.38 7.46 -6.91
C LYS A 105 11.28 7.69 -5.87
N ILE A 106 11.66 8.13 -4.66
CA ILE A 106 10.71 8.46 -3.61
C ILE A 106 9.78 9.61 -4.03
N SER A 107 10.34 10.70 -4.56
CA SER A 107 9.54 11.88 -4.96
C SER A 107 8.61 11.61 -6.13
N VAL A 108 8.83 10.54 -6.89
CA VAL A 108 8.01 10.15 -8.06
C VAL A 108 6.91 9.14 -7.67
N HIS A 109 7.13 8.37 -6.60
CA HIS A 109 6.28 7.22 -6.26
C HIS A 109 5.64 7.29 -4.87
N GLN A 110 5.85 8.37 -4.12
CA GLN A 110 5.14 8.60 -2.86
C GLN A 110 3.63 8.73 -3.11
N PRO A 111 2.77 8.32 -2.16
CA PRO A 111 1.37 7.94 -2.41
C PRO A 111 0.49 8.92 -3.17
N LEU A 112 0.70 10.23 -3.01
CA LEU A 112 -0.16 11.27 -3.58
C LEU A 112 0.47 12.00 -4.77
N GLN A 113 1.60 11.51 -5.29
CA GLN A 113 2.17 12.09 -6.51
C GLN A 113 1.34 11.70 -7.73
N PRO A 114 1.12 12.62 -8.68
CA PRO A 114 0.53 12.27 -9.96
C PRO A 114 1.38 11.18 -10.61
N PHE A 115 0.76 10.12 -11.11
CA PHE A 115 1.47 9.08 -11.85
C PHE A 115 2.09 9.72 -13.08
N ALA A 116 3.41 9.86 -13.08
CA ALA A 116 4.17 10.10 -14.29
C ALA A 116 4.29 8.73 -14.99
N ASP A 117 3.55 8.57 -16.08
CA ASP A 117 3.70 7.44 -17.00
C ASP A 117 5.07 7.48 -17.70
#